data_AF-A0A292PTZ5-F1
#
_entry.id   AF-A0A292PTZ5-F1
#
_cell.length_a   1.000
_cell.length_b   1.000
_cell.length_c   1.000
_cell.angle_alpha   90.00
_cell.angle_beta   90.00
_cell.angle_gamma   90.00
#
_symmetry.space_group_name_H-M   'P 1'
#
loop_
_entity.id
_entity.type
_entity.pdbx_description
1 polymer ?
#
loop_
_entity_poly.entity_id
_entity_poly.type
_entity_poly.pdbx_seq_one_letter_code
_entity_poly.pdbx_strand_id
1 'polypeptide(L)' 'MENLRRMFGVQEVVRRGMEIKIAGSDWRPAQLGGPSNFHLDILRGVDERIEWEDVFKGNDNTFEMPDFHAEMERKLRMNW' A
#
# COMPACT_ATOMS: atom_id res chain seq x y z
N MET A 1 -1.63 17.99 4.08
CA MET A 1 -2.86 18.32 3.32
C MET A 1 -3.30 19.77 3.46
N GLU A 2 -3.09 20.42 4.61
CA GLU A 2 -3.51 21.81 4.81
C GLU A 2 -2.80 22.82 3.88
N ASN A 3 -1.50 22.61 3.62
CA ASN A 3 -0.76 23.44 2.65
C ASN A 3 -1.32 23.32 1.22
N LEU A 4 -1.64 22.10 0.78
CA LEU A 4 -2.29 21.86 -0.51
C LEU A 4 -3.65 22.58 -0.59
N ARG A 5 -4.44 22.52 0.49
CA ARG A 5 -5.72 23.23 0.59
C ARG A 5 -5.56 24.74 0.47
N ARG A 6 -4.56 25.32 1.13
CA ARG A 6 -4.30 26.76 1.15
C ARG A 6 -3.77 27.28 -0.18
N MET A 7 -2.93 26.52 -0.86
CA MET A 7 -2.30 26.94 -2.12
C MET A 7 -3.18 26.69 -3.34
N PHE A 8 -3.85 25.54 -3.39
CA PHE A 8 -4.55 25.11 -4.60
C PHE A 8 -6.07 25.08 -4.41
N GLY A 9 -6.57 24.91 -3.18
CA GLY A 9 -8.00 24.83 -2.90
C GLY A 9 -8.44 23.42 -2.46
N VAL A 10 -9.74 23.26 -2.25
CA VAL A 10 -10.31 22.02 -1.70
C VAL A 10 -10.23 20.86 -2.69
N GLN A 11 -10.39 21.13 -3.98
CA GLN A 11 -10.36 20.09 -5.02
C GLN A 11 -9.04 19.32 -5.04
N GLU A 12 -7.92 19.99 -4.73
CA GLU A 12 -6.61 19.35 -4.74
C GLU A 12 -6.44 18.37 -3.56
N VAL A 13 -7.01 18.69 -2.39
CA VAL A 13 -7.02 17.76 -1.25
C VAL A 13 -7.90 16.55 -1.55
N VAL A 14 -9.03 16.75 -2.21
CA VAL A 14 -9.93 15.64 -2.59
C VAL A 14 -9.24 14.73 -3.60
N ARG A 15 -8.68 15.29 -4.68
CA ARG A 15 -7.94 14.54 -5.69
C ARG A 15 -6.78 13.75 -5.06
N ARG A 16 -5.93 14.41 -4.28
CA ARG A 16 -4.78 13.78 -3.61
C ARG A 16 -5.21 12.70 -2.62
N GLY A 17 -6.32 12.90 -1.92
CA GLY A 17 -6.91 11.88 -1.06
C GLY A 17 -7.41 10.65 -1.83
N MET A 18 -8.06 10.87 -2.97
CA MET A 18 -8.51 9.78 -3.85
C MET A 18 -7.33 9.00 -4.44
N GLU A 19 -6.28 9.69 -4.90
CA GLU A 19 -5.08 9.06 -5.43
C GLU A 19 -4.38 8.17 -4.40
N ILE A 20 -4.23 8.67 -3.17
CA ILE A 20 -3.67 7.89 -2.05
C ILE A 20 -4.53 6.66 -1.77
N LYS A 21 -5.86 6.80 -1.80
CA LYS A 21 -6.78 5.68 -1.57
C LYS A 21 -6.67 4.61 -2.66
N ILE A 22 -6.57 5.02 -3.92
CA ILE A 22 -6.42 4.10 -5.06
C ILE A 22 -5.06 3.41 -5.00
N ALA A 23 -3.97 4.17 -4.83
CA ALA A 23 -2.61 3.63 -4.75
C ALA A 23 -2.45 2.67 -3.56
N GLY A 24 -3.05 2.98 -2.41
CA GLY A 24 -3.04 2.12 -1.23
C GLY A 24 -3.97 0.91 -1.30
N SER A 25 -4.77 0.78 -2.36
CA SER A 25 -5.65 -0.38 -2.57
C SER A 25 -5.02 -1.50 -3.39
N ASP A 26 -3.71 -1.40 -3.70
CA ASP A 26 -2.96 -2.48 -4.36
C ASP A 26 -3.06 -3.76 -3.52
N TRP A 27 -3.38 -4.87 -4.17
CA TRP A 27 -3.41 -6.18 -3.55
C TRP A 27 -2.68 -7.15 -4.46
N ARG A 28 -1.71 -7.84 -3.86
CA ARG A 28 -0.97 -8.92 -4.49
C ARG A 28 -0.75 -10.04 -3.48
N PRO A 29 -0.87 -11.31 -3.90
CA PRO A 29 -0.62 -12.46 -3.03
C PRO A 29 0.76 -12.41 -2.40
N ALA A 30 0.88 -12.94 -1.18
CA ALA A 30 2.14 -12.99 -0.46
C ALA A 30 3.24 -13.76 -1.24
N GLN A 31 2.88 -14.84 -1.93
CA GLN A 31 3.83 -15.61 -2.77
C GLN A 31 4.41 -14.80 -3.93
N LEU A 32 3.69 -13.79 -4.42
CA LEU A 32 4.16 -12.93 -5.51
C LEU A 32 4.91 -11.70 -4.99
N GLY A 33 5.29 -11.69 -3.70
CA GLY A 33 6.02 -10.60 -3.07
C GLY A 33 5.13 -9.53 -2.40
N GLY A 34 3.81 -9.76 -2.32
CA GLY A 34 2.89 -8.87 -1.62
C GLY A 34 2.65 -7.51 -2.32
N PRO A 35 1.82 -6.65 -1.72
CA PRO A 35 1.55 -5.31 -2.25
C PRO A 35 2.78 -4.41 -2.13
N SER A 36 3.00 -3.54 -3.14
CA SER A 36 4.06 -2.52 -3.10
C SER A 36 3.47 -1.17 -2.77
N ASN A 37 4.17 -0.42 -1.91
CA ASN A 37 3.81 0.95 -1.57
C ASN A 37 4.45 2.00 -2.49
N PHE A 38 5.19 1.59 -3.53
CA PHE A 38 5.95 2.53 -4.38
C PHE A 38 5.13 3.72 -4.90
N HIS A 39 3.92 3.47 -5.41
CA HIS A 39 3.03 4.55 -5.88
C HIS A 39 2.57 5.47 -4.74
N LEU A 40 2.37 4.92 -3.55
CA LEU A 40 2.00 5.67 -2.37
C LEU A 40 3.14 6.55 -1.87
N ASP A 41 4.38 6.06 -1.97
CA ASP A 41 5.58 6.77 -1.54
C ASP A 41 5.87 7.99 -2.43
N ILE A 42 5.66 7.87 -3.75
CA ILE A 42 5.70 9.00 -4.69
C ILE A 42 4.65 10.06 -4.32
N LEU A 43 3.41 9.63 -4.03
CA LEU A 43 2.33 10.57 -3.66
C LEU A 43 2.60 11.27 -2.32
N ARG A 44 3.34 10.62 -1.42
CA ARG A 44 3.77 11.17 -0.14
C ARG A 44 5.06 12.00 -0.23
N GLY A 45 5.82 11.86 -1.31
CA GLY A 45 7.13 12.50 -1.49
C GLY A 45 8.20 11.92 -0.58
N VAL A 46 8.13 10.61 -0.32
CA VAL A 46 9.09 9.86 0.52
C VAL A 46 9.88 8.85 -0.33
N ASP A 47 9.66 8.81 -1.64
CA ASP A 47 10.30 7.89 -2.58
C ASP A 47 11.83 8.03 -2.65
N GLU A 48 12.38 9.17 -2.24
CA GLU A 48 13.83 9.41 -2.20
C GLU A 48 14.51 8.91 -0.90
N ARG A 49 13.74 8.38 0.06
CA ARG A 49 14.24 7.99 1.39
C ARG A 49 13.97 6.52 1.65
N ILE A 50 14.91 5.89 2.36
CA ILE A 50 14.80 4.51 2.84
C ILE A 50 14.96 4.56 4.35
N GLU A 51 13.96 4.07 5.08
CA GLU A 51 14.00 3.96 6.53
C GLU A 51 14.33 2.53 6.97
N TRP A 52 14.63 2.34 8.26
CA TRP A 52 14.98 1.02 8.78
C TRP A 52 13.83 0.01 8.59
N GLU A 53 12.59 0.49 8.73
CA GLU A 53 11.33 -0.24 8.55
C GLU A 53 11.09 -0.69 7.09
N ASP A 54 11.83 -0.14 6.13
CA ASP A 54 11.77 -0.58 4.73
C ASP A 54 12.63 -1.82 4.49
N VAL A 55 13.76 -1.93 5.19
CA VAL A 55 14.68 -3.05 5.08
C VAL A 55 14.30 -4.17 6.04
N PHE A 56 13.91 -3.81 7.27
CA PHE A 56 13.61 -4.75 8.34
C PHE A 56 12.11 -4.77 8.62
N LYS A 57 11.37 -5.50 7.76
CA LYS A 57 9.90 -5.64 7.82
C LYS A 57 9.39 -6.46 9.02
N GLY A 58 10.23 -6.72 10.04
CA GLY A 58 9.82 -7.38 11.28
C GLY A 58 9.23 -8.76 11.05
N ASN A 59 9.93 -9.60 10.29
CA ASN A 59 9.76 -11.05 10.29
C ASN A 59 10.88 -11.66 9.47
N ASP A 60 11.87 -12.24 10.15
CA ASP A 60 12.86 -13.12 9.56
C ASP A 60 12.16 -14.39 9.06
N ASN A 61 11.52 -14.33 7.88
CA ASN A 61 11.17 -15.47 7.01
C ASN A 61 10.55 -16.73 7.69
N THR A 62 9.86 -16.61 8.82
CA THR A 62 9.46 -17.78 9.64
C THR A 62 7.97 -18.06 9.69
N PHE A 63 7.11 -17.18 9.17
CA PHE A 63 5.73 -17.57 8.94
C PHE A 63 5.65 -18.29 7.59
N GLU A 64 5.16 -19.53 7.61
CA GLU A 64 4.75 -20.24 6.40
C GLU A 64 3.93 -19.29 5.54
N MET A 65 4.43 -18.95 4.35
CA MET A 65 3.69 -18.07 3.45
C MET A 65 2.30 -18.69 3.20
N PRO A 66 1.21 -17.94 3.44
CA PRO A 66 -0.14 -18.48 3.32
C PRO A 66 -0.37 -18.93 1.89
N ASP A 67 -0.93 -20.12 1.67
CA ASP A 67 -1.17 -20.67 0.32
C ASP A 67 -1.96 -19.72 -0.59
N PHE A 68 -1.63 -19.71 -1.89
CA PHE A 68 -2.13 -18.75 -2.86
C PHE A 68 -3.64 -18.90 -3.00
N HIS A 69 -4.12 -20.15 -3.02
CA HIS A 69 -5.53 -20.46 -3.11
C HIS A 69 -6.28 -20.02 -1.84
N ALA A 70 -5.73 -20.30 -0.66
CA ALA A 70 -6.32 -19.86 0.61
C ALA A 70 -6.41 -18.32 0.70
N GLU A 71 -5.40 -17.59 0.23
CA GLU A 71 -5.43 -16.12 0.21
C GLU A 71 -6.49 -15.58 -0.77
N MET A 72 -6.58 -16.18 -1.96
CA MET A 72 -7.57 -15.84 -2.98
C MET A 72 -9.00 -16.14 -2.53
N GLU A 73 -9.25 -17.29 -1.91
CA GLU A 73 -10.56 -17.68 -1.39
C GLU A 73 -11.04 -16.69 -0.32
N ARG A 74 -10.16 -16.32 0.62
CA ARG A 74 -10.44 -15.29 1.63
C ARG A 74 -10.73 -13.93 0.99
N LYS A 75 -9.97 -13.53 -0.03
CA LYS A 75 -10.14 -12.24 -0.72
C LYS A 75 -11.44 -12.19 -1.52
N LEU A 76 -11.76 -13.26 -2.22
CA LEU A 76 -12.94 -13.40 -3.08
C LEU A 76 -14.19 -13.83 -2.32
N ARG A 77 -14.09 -14.06 -1.00
CA ARG A 77 -15.18 -14.55 -0.15
C ARG A 77 -15.76 -15.88 -0.66
N MET A 78 -14.89 -16.75 -1.16
CA MET A 78 -15.22 -18.07 -1.69
C MET A 78 -15.15 -19.18 -0.63
N ASN A 79 -15.19 -18.81 0.65
CA ASN A 79 -15.28 -19.78 1.73
C ASN A 79 -16.66 -20.45 1.67
N TRP A 80 -16.67 -21.74 1.33
CA TRP A 80 -17.82 -22.62 1.48
C TRP A 80 -17.97 -23.09 2.93
#